data_AF-A0A7J6QYG7-F1
#
_entry.id   AF-A0A7J6QYG7-F1
#
_cell.length_a   1.000
_cell.length_b   1.000
_cell.length_c   1.000
_cell.angle_alpha   90.00
_cell.angle_beta   90.00
_cell.angle_gamma   90.00
#
_symmetry.space_group_name_H-M   'P 1'
#
loop_
_entity.id
_entity.type
_entity.pdbx_description
1 polymer ?
#
loop_
_entity_poly.entity_id
_entity_poly.type
_entity_poly.pdbx_seq_one_letter_code
_entity_poly.pdbx_strand_id
1 'polypeptide(L)'
;SIVVDDVVVSILLPTSVGSGCLQTSVKGGRERQPSPSIRVDTTSDGGSVVIWHVGQLASDAAGGEDTLVAATGTLSYRGDESAAALSAEMANEQRCIAQVGFSVRGWCISGLRLDSLEVSATGGSTLQKGCRYSTVAGLVDFRVS
;
A
#
# COMPACT_ATOMS: atom_id res chain seq x y z
N SER A 1 -9.26 15.81 8.03
CA SER A 1 -8.59 14.50 8.09
C SER A 1 -8.73 13.83 6.73
N ILE A 2 -7.61 13.36 6.18
CA ILE A 2 -7.58 12.54 4.96
C ILE A 2 -7.56 11.09 5.40
N VAL A 3 -8.39 10.26 4.75
CA VAL A 3 -8.47 8.83 5.00
C VAL A 3 -8.07 8.10 3.73
N VAL A 4 -7.05 7.27 3.85
CA VAL A 4 -6.55 6.38 2.81
C VAL A 4 -7.10 4.98 3.12
N ASP A 5 -7.80 4.39 2.17
CA ASP A 5 -8.41 3.07 2.28
C ASP A 5 -7.63 2.04 1.46
N ASP A 6 -7.83 0.76 1.79
CA ASP A 6 -7.37 -0.39 0.99
C ASP A 6 -5.87 -0.35 0.66
N VAL A 7 -5.05 0.08 1.62
CA VAL A 7 -3.60 0.15 1.46
C VAL A 7 -3.03 -1.27 1.44
N VAL A 8 -2.38 -1.62 0.33
CA VAL A 8 -1.71 -2.90 0.11
C VAL A 8 -0.31 -2.64 -0.40
N VAL A 9 0.69 -3.26 0.22
CA VAL A 9 2.08 -3.24 -0.22
C VAL A 9 2.45 -4.62 -0.74
N SER A 10 3.06 -4.67 -1.92
CA SER A 10 3.58 -5.90 -2.53
C SER A 10 5.07 -5.75 -2.78
N ILE A 11 5.88 -6.63 -2.22
CA ILE A 11 7.34 -6.58 -2.35
C ILE A 11 7.79 -7.86 -3.06
N LEU A 12 8.28 -7.73 -4.28
CA LEU A 12 8.91 -8.84 -4.98
C LEU A 12 10.25 -9.15 -4.31
N LEU A 13 10.43 -10.41 -3.93
CA LEU A 13 11.63 -10.90 -3.27
C LEU A 13 12.52 -11.64 -4.28
N PRO A 14 13.84 -11.73 -4.00
CA PRO A 14 14.74 -12.59 -4.76
C PRO A 14 14.26 -14.05 -4.80
N THR A 15 14.55 -14.75 -5.89
CA THR A 15 14.17 -16.16 -6.09
C THR A 15 14.79 -17.12 -5.07
N SER A 16 15.92 -16.73 -4.49
CA SER A 16 16.57 -17.45 -3.40
C SER A 16 15.82 -17.36 -2.06
N VAL A 17 14.87 -16.42 -1.87
CA VAL A 17 14.08 -16.37 -0.64
C VAL A 17 13.02 -17.46 -0.65
N GLY A 18 13.12 -18.38 0.31
CA GLY A 18 12.25 -19.55 0.43
C GLY A 18 11.10 -19.38 1.42
N SER A 19 11.27 -18.57 2.45
CA SER A 19 10.23 -18.32 3.46
C SER A 19 10.48 -17.03 4.23
N GLY A 20 9.50 -16.60 5.03
CA GLY A 20 9.64 -15.46 5.91
C GLY A 20 8.68 -15.52 7.09
N CYS A 21 9.11 -14.95 8.22
CA CYS A 21 8.28 -14.71 9.38
C CYS A 21 8.20 -13.20 9.61
N LEU A 22 7.03 -12.62 9.37
CA LEU A 22 6.80 -11.18 9.42
C LEU A 22 5.66 -10.88 10.39
N GLN A 23 5.76 -9.75 11.08
CA GLN A 23 4.78 -9.27 12.05
C GLN A 23 4.49 -7.81 11.79
N THR A 24 3.24 -7.41 12.01
CA THR A 24 2.80 -6.02 11.90
C THR A 24 2.56 -5.42 13.28
N SER A 25 2.87 -4.12 13.41
CA SER A 25 2.56 -3.31 14.57
C SER A 25 1.84 -2.05 14.13
N VAL A 26 0.91 -1.57 14.97
CA VAL A 26 0.16 -0.33 14.74
C VAL A 26 0.40 0.59 15.92
N LYS A 27 0.74 1.85 15.66
CA LYS A 27 0.85 2.92 16.66
C LYS A 27 0.00 4.09 16.21
N GLY A 28 -0.90 4.54 17.08
CA GLY A 28 -1.93 5.51 16.72
C GLY A 28 -2.98 4.85 15.82
N GLY A 29 -4.26 4.95 16.16
CA GLY A 29 -5.32 4.30 15.40
C GLY A 29 -6.65 4.32 16.12
N ARG A 30 -7.75 4.27 15.35
CA ARG A 30 -9.09 4.14 15.90
C ARG A 30 -9.43 2.67 16.07
N GLU A 31 -10.02 2.31 17.21
CA GLU A 31 -10.34 0.95 17.70
C GLU A 31 -11.24 0.09 16.76
N ARG A 32 -11.69 0.62 15.61
CA ARG A 32 -12.64 -0.01 14.69
C ARG A 32 -12.05 -0.44 13.34
N GLN A 33 -10.72 -0.52 13.25
CA GLN A 33 -10.04 -0.77 11.98
C GLN A 33 -9.69 -2.25 11.83
N PRO A 34 -9.82 -2.86 10.64
CA PRO A 34 -9.35 -4.22 10.41
C PRO A 34 -7.84 -4.27 10.67
N SER A 35 -7.41 -5.27 11.44
CA SER A 35 -6.00 -5.45 11.78
C SER A 35 -5.16 -5.62 10.51
N PRO A 36 -4.00 -4.96 10.41
CA PRO A 36 -3.09 -5.20 9.31
C PRO A 36 -2.67 -6.68 9.30
N SER A 37 -2.41 -7.21 8.11
CA SER A 37 -1.94 -8.58 7.93
C SER A 37 -0.82 -8.62 6.91
N ILE A 38 0.18 -9.45 7.16
CA ILE A 38 1.33 -9.63 6.29
C ILE A 38 1.58 -11.10 6.07
N ARG A 39 1.89 -11.48 4.84
CA ARG A 39 2.24 -12.85 4.46
C ARG A 39 3.26 -12.88 3.34
N VAL A 40 3.93 -14.02 3.21
CA VAL A 40 4.81 -14.33 2.09
C VAL A 40 4.11 -15.38 1.24
N ASP A 41 3.84 -15.05 -0.02
CA ASP A 41 3.23 -15.94 -1.00
C ASP A 41 4.29 -16.34 -2.05
N THR A 42 4.10 -17.49 -2.67
CA THR A 42 4.92 -17.96 -3.80
C THR A 42 4.26 -17.52 -5.10
N THR A 43 5.02 -16.90 -6.00
CA THR A 43 4.55 -16.49 -7.32
C THR A 43 4.56 -17.67 -8.29
N SER A 44 3.79 -17.58 -9.37
CA SER A 44 3.62 -18.68 -10.34
C SER A 44 4.90 -19.07 -11.09
N ASP A 45 5.88 -18.18 -11.15
CA ASP A 45 7.22 -18.38 -11.71
C ASP A 45 8.22 -18.97 -10.68
N GLY A 46 7.76 -19.29 -9.47
CA GLY A 46 8.59 -19.88 -8.41
C GLY A 46 9.36 -18.88 -7.55
N GLY A 47 9.18 -17.58 -7.80
CA GLY A 47 9.62 -16.50 -6.92
C GLY A 47 8.77 -16.35 -5.66
N SER A 48 9.13 -15.38 -4.83
CA SER A 48 8.43 -15.08 -3.58
C SER A 48 7.99 -13.62 -3.55
N VAL A 49 6.83 -13.34 -2.97
CA VAL A 49 6.29 -11.98 -2.81
C VAL A 49 5.78 -11.78 -1.40
N VAL A 50 6.12 -10.65 -0.79
CA VAL A 50 5.48 -10.20 0.45
C VAL A 50 4.20 -9.47 0.08
N ILE A 51 3.07 -9.89 0.64
CA ILE A 51 1.80 -9.16 0.55
C ILE A 51 1.44 -8.65 1.93
N TRP A 52 1.40 -7.33 2.07
CA TRP A 52 1.05 -6.64 3.30
C TRP A 52 -0.21 -5.82 3.10
N HIS A 53 -1.31 -6.28 3.69
CA HIS A 53 -2.54 -5.51 3.82
C HIS A 53 -2.42 -4.59 5.04
N VAL A 54 -2.15 -3.32 4.79
CA VAL A 54 -2.05 -2.28 5.83
C VAL A 54 -3.45 -1.87 6.31
N GLY A 55 -4.43 -1.92 5.41
CA GLY A 55 -5.82 -1.54 5.69
C GLY A 55 -6.05 -0.06 5.44
N GLN A 56 -6.67 0.63 6.39
CA GLN A 56 -6.92 2.07 6.28
C GLN A 56 -5.77 2.85 6.97
N LEU A 57 -5.51 4.09 6.56
CA LEU A 57 -4.61 5.01 7.24
C LEU A 57 -5.32 6.36 7.33
N ALA A 58 -5.32 6.96 8.52
CA ALA A 58 -5.86 8.29 8.71
C ALA A 58 -4.74 9.22 9.18
N SER A 59 -4.69 10.41 8.57
CA SER A 59 -3.90 11.52 9.09
C SER A 59 -4.85 12.58 9.62
N ASP A 60 -4.64 12.97 10.87
CA ASP A 60 -5.30 14.12 11.47
C ASP A 60 -4.32 15.29 11.59
N ALA A 61 -4.29 16.11 10.54
CA ALA A 61 -3.49 17.34 10.50
C ALA A 61 -3.83 18.32 11.65
N ALA A 62 -4.97 18.19 12.32
CA ALA A 62 -5.35 19.05 13.45
C ALA A 62 -4.99 18.44 14.82
N GLY A 63 -4.86 17.11 14.92
CA GLY A 63 -4.59 16.38 16.16
C GLY A 63 -3.14 15.91 16.32
N GLY A 64 -2.34 15.94 15.25
CA GLY A 64 -0.91 15.59 15.28
C GLY A 64 -0.60 14.11 15.48
N GLU A 65 -1.60 13.24 15.44
CA GLU A 65 -1.41 11.79 15.58
C GLU A 65 -1.67 11.11 14.23
N ASP A 66 -0.58 10.70 13.57
CA ASP A 66 -0.64 9.88 12.36
C ASP A 66 -0.73 8.39 12.73
N THR A 67 -1.57 7.66 11.99
CA THR A 67 -1.59 6.19 12.09
C THR A 67 -0.30 5.65 11.49
N LEU A 68 0.56 5.06 12.32
CA LEU A 68 1.80 4.43 11.91
C LEU A 68 1.62 2.91 11.93
N VAL A 69 1.81 2.27 10.79
CA VAL A 69 1.81 0.81 10.68
C VAL A 69 3.19 0.39 10.22
N ALA A 70 3.82 -0.50 10.97
CA ALA A 70 5.15 -1.03 10.66
C ALA A 70 5.10 -2.55 10.51
N ALA A 71 5.91 -3.08 9.61
CA ALA A 71 6.15 -4.51 9.47
C ALA A 71 7.62 -4.83 9.76
N THR A 72 7.87 -5.86 10.57
CA THR A 72 9.22 -6.32 10.92
C THR A 72 9.28 -7.84 10.90
N GLY A 73 10.47 -8.40 10.66
CA GLY A 73 10.66 -9.85 10.73
C GLY A 73 11.90 -10.33 9.99
N THR A 74 11.91 -11.62 9.67
CA THR A 74 13.05 -12.29 9.05
C THR A 74 12.63 -13.00 7.76
N LEU A 75 13.49 -12.92 6.75
CA LEU A 75 13.40 -13.72 5.52
C LEU A 75 14.48 -14.80 5.57
N SER A 76 14.16 -15.99 5.06
CA SER A 76 15.06 -17.14 5.02
C SER A 76 15.31 -17.56 3.58
N TYR A 77 16.57 -17.73 3.23
CA TYR A 77 17.00 -18.23 1.92
C TYR A 77 16.80 -19.74 1.81
N ARG A 78 16.64 -20.25 0.58
CA ARG A 78 16.55 -21.67 0.28
C ARG A 78 17.90 -22.33 0.59
N GLY A 79 17.86 -23.46 1.31
CA GLY A 79 19.04 -24.10 1.90
C GLY A 79 19.93 -24.90 0.94
N ASP A 80 19.66 -24.88 -0.37
CA ASP A 80 20.35 -25.74 -1.35
C ASP A 80 21.53 -25.04 -2.07
N GLU A 81 21.76 -23.75 -1.81
CA GLU A 81 22.84 -23.01 -2.46
C GLU A 81 24.12 -22.99 -1.63
N SER A 82 25.26 -23.25 -2.28
CA SER A 82 26.56 -23.08 -1.64
C SER A 82 26.72 -21.66 -1.10
N ALA A 83 27.39 -21.48 0.03
CA ALA A 83 27.61 -20.15 0.62
C ALA A 83 28.23 -19.13 -0.36
N ALA A 84 29.00 -19.60 -1.36
CA ALA A 84 29.55 -18.76 -2.42
C ALA A 84 28.50 -18.34 -3.47
N ALA A 85 27.55 -19.22 -3.81
CA ALA A 85 26.43 -18.91 -4.69
C ALA A 85 25.46 -17.93 -4.01
N LEU A 86 25.13 -18.19 -2.74
CA LEU A 86 24.30 -17.29 -1.93
C LEU A 86 24.96 -15.91 -1.78
N SER A 87 26.27 -15.85 -1.51
CA SER A 87 26.99 -14.58 -1.40
C SER A 87 27.07 -13.81 -2.73
N ALA A 88 27.13 -14.51 -3.87
CA ALA A 88 27.10 -13.88 -5.19
C ALA A 88 25.69 -13.40 -5.56
N GLU A 89 24.65 -14.11 -5.14
CA GLU A 89 23.26 -13.71 -5.32
C GLU A 89 22.91 -12.51 -4.42
N MET A 90 23.31 -12.51 -3.15
CA MET A 90 23.19 -11.36 -2.24
C MET A 90 23.92 -10.12 -2.78
N ALA A 91 25.06 -10.29 -3.45
CA ALA A 91 25.78 -9.18 -4.08
C ALA A 91 25.08 -8.65 -5.35
N ASN A 92 24.24 -9.49 -5.98
CA ASN A 92 23.46 -9.18 -7.16
C ASN A 92 21.97 -8.95 -6.86
N GLU A 93 21.56 -8.95 -5.58
CA GLU A 93 20.17 -8.81 -5.19
C GLU A 93 19.61 -7.54 -5.86
N GLN A 94 18.72 -7.77 -6.84
CA GLN A 94 17.97 -6.68 -7.43
C GLN A 94 17.26 -5.98 -6.27
N ARG A 95 17.58 -4.70 -6.07
CA ARG A 95 16.95 -3.85 -5.07
C ARG A 95 15.45 -4.10 -5.12
N CYS A 96 14.89 -4.68 -4.06
CA CYS A 96 13.49 -5.07 -4.03
C CYS A 96 12.64 -3.84 -4.33
N ILE A 97 11.60 -4.00 -5.14
CA ILE A 97 10.65 -2.94 -5.42
C ILE A 97 9.39 -3.24 -4.62
N ALA A 98 9.00 -2.29 -3.77
CA ALA A 98 7.73 -2.31 -3.07
C ALA A 98 6.70 -1.53 -3.88
N GLN A 99 5.70 -2.23 -4.41
CA GLN A 99 4.57 -1.63 -5.11
C GLN A 99 3.45 -1.37 -4.11
N VAL A 100 2.83 -0.19 -4.19
CA VAL A 100 1.81 0.23 -3.23
C VAL A 100 0.50 0.56 -3.94
N GLY A 101 -0.54 -0.21 -3.60
CA GLY A 101 -1.92 0.08 -3.94
C GLY A 101 -2.64 0.78 -2.80
N PHE A 102 -3.49 1.76 -3.11
CA PHE A 102 -4.36 2.43 -2.14
C PHE A 102 -5.50 3.18 -2.84
N SER A 103 -6.51 3.59 -2.07
CA SER A 103 -7.52 4.54 -2.52
C SER A 103 -7.71 5.68 -1.52
N VAL A 104 -8.11 6.85 -2.00
CA VAL A 104 -8.42 8.02 -1.16
C VAL A 104 -9.73 8.61 -1.59
N ARG A 105 -10.69 8.70 -0.66
CA ARG A 105 -12.01 9.28 -0.92
C ARG A 105 -12.01 10.77 -0.61
N GLY A 106 -12.72 11.55 -1.41
CA GLY A 106 -12.85 13.00 -1.22
C GLY A 106 -11.59 13.79 -1.54
N TRP A 107 -10.59 13.16 -2.18
CA TRP A 107 -9.31 13.78 -2.52
C TRP A 107 -8.97 13.59 -4.00
N CYS A 108 -8.44 14.65 -4.60
CA CYS A 108 -7.90 14.65 -5.95
C CYS A 108 -6.42 15.04 -5.88
N ILE A 109 -5.54 14.08 -6.17
CA ILE A 109 -4.08 14.27 -6.04
C ILE A 109 -3.53 15.39 -6.94
N SER A 110 -4.15 15.63 -8.09
CA SER A 110 -3.76 16.71 -9.00
C SER A 110 -4.13 18.10 -8.48
N GLY A 111 -4.93 18.18 -7.41
CA GLY A 111 -5.45 19.44 -6.88
C GLY A 111 -6.61 20.03 -7.69
N LEU A 112 -7.11 19.32 -8.71
CA LEU A 112 -8.28 19.75 -9.48
C LEU A 112 -9.49 19.92 -8.57
N ARG A 113 -10.23 21.01 -8.80
CA ARG A 113 -11.47 21.34 -8.10
C ARG A 113 -12.53 21.71 -9.12
N LEU A 114 -13.69 21.10 -8.99
CA LEU A 114 -14.93 21.53 -9.64
C LEU A 114 -15.31 22.89 -9.07
N ASP A 115 -15.21 23.90 -9.91
CA ASP A 115 -15.58 25.27 -9.56
C ASP A 115 -17.08 25.51 -9.77
N SER A 116 -17.59 25.21 -10.97
CA SER A 116 -19.01 25.30 -11.28
C SER A 116 -19.52 24.13 -12.14
N LEU A 117 -20.80 23.80 -11.95
CA LEU A 117 -21.56 22.88 -12.81
C LEU A 117 -22.87 23.57 -13.16
N GLU A 118 -22.94 24.20 -14.33
CA GLU A 118 -24.11 24.92 -14.79
C GLU A 118 -25.08 23.99 -15.52
N VAL A 119 -26.34 24.00 -15.11
CA VAL A 119 -27.40 23.21 -15.75
C VAL A 119 -28.60 24.13 -15.93
N SER A 120 -29.04 24.29 -17.17
CA SER A 120 -30.24 25.04 -17.54
C SER A 120 -31.39 24.07 -17.75
N ALA A 121 -32.43 24.16 -16.92
CA ALA A 121 -33.65 23.36 -17.08
C ALA A 121 -34.83 24.28 -17.40
N THR A 122 -35.62 23.93 -18.42
CA THR A 122 -36.81 24.68 -18.87
C THR A 122 -38.10 24.25 -18.16
N GLY A 123 -38.01 23.45 -17.09
CA GLY A 123 -39.14 23.03 -16.27
C GLY A 123 -38.74 23.03 -14.80
N GLY A 124 -39.60 23.57 -13.93
CA GLY A 124 -39.33 23.95 -12.53
C GLY A 124 -38.99 22.85 -11.52
N SER A 125 -38.28 21.80 -11.93
CA SER A 125 -37.70 20.83 -11.00
C SER A 125 -36.38 21.34 -10.43
N THR A 126 -36.24 21.31 -9.11
CA THR A 126 -34.97 21.54 -8.40
C THR A 126 -33.98 20.43 -8.71
N LEU A 127 -32.83 20.77 -9.29
CA LEU A 127 -31.75 19.82 -9.57
C LEU A 127 -30.80 19.71 -8.39
N GLN A 128 -30.57 18.49 -7.90
CA GLN A 128 -29.52 18.21 -6.91
C GLN A 128 -28.18 18.06 -7.62
N LYS A 129 -27.18 18.85 -7.20
CA LYS A 129 -25.81 18.79 -7.71
C LYS A 129 -24.91 18.15 -6.65
N GLY A 130 -24.00 17.28 -7.07
CA GLY A 130 -23.02 16.65 -6.20
C GLY A 130 -21.73 16.39 -6.94
N CYS A 131 -20.61 16.47 -6.22
CA CYS A 131 -19.30 16.10 -6.72
C CYS A 131 -18.63 15.19 -5.69
N ARG A 132 -17.96 14.14 -6.17
CA ARG A 132 -17.17 13.25 -5.35
C ARG A 132 -15.84 13.01 -6.04
N TYR A 133 -14.76 13.30 -5.33
CA TYR A 133 -13.42 12.89 -5.75
C TYR A 133 -13.10 11.50 -5.20
N SER A 134 -12.41 10.72 -6.00
CA SER A 134 -11.79 9.48 -5.58
C SER A 134 -10.47 9.35 -6.32
N THR A 135 -9.42 9.03 -5.59
CA THR A 135 -8.10 8.72 -6.16
C THR A 135 -7.82 7.25 -5.89
N VAL A 136 -7.33 6.54 -6.91
CA VAL A 136 -6.84 5.15 -6.79
C VAL A 136 -5.41 5.15 -7.28
N ALA A 137 -4.53 4.42 -6.59
CA ALA A 137 -3.15 4.28 -6.99
C ALA A 137 -3.05 3.64 -8.38
N GLY A 138 -2.22 4.24 -9.25
CA GLY A 138 -1.75 3.61 -10.47
C GLY A 138 -0.53 2.73 -10.18
N LEU A 139 0.60 3.04 -10.83
CA LEU A 139 1.90 2.47 -10.49
C LEU A 139 2.60 3.35 -9.45
N VAL A 140 2.76 2.84 -8.23
CA VAL A 140 3.50 3.52 -7.15
C VAL A 140 4.55 2.55 -6.63
N ASP A 141 5.80 2.79 -7.01
CA ASP A 141 6.94 1.94 -6.69
C ASP A 141 7.91 2.65 -5.75
N PHE A 142 8.32 1.95 -4.70
CA PHE A 142 9.40 2.34 -3.80
C PHE A 142 10.56 1.38 -3.97
N ARG A 143 11.76 1.92 -4.15
CA ARG A 143 12.99 1.12 -4.11
C ARG A 143 13.35 0.84 -2.67
N VAL A 144 13.39 -0.43 -2.29
CA VAL A 144 13.84 -0.90 -0.98
C VAL A 144 15.36 -1.08 -1.05
N SER A 145 16.07 -0.53 -0.08
CA SER A 145 17.53 -0.54 0.03
C SER A 145 17.98 -1.12 1.36
#